data_AF-A0A8T5UH44-F1
#
_entry.id   AF-A0A8T5UH44-F1
#
_cell.length_a   1.000
_cell.length_b   1.000
_cell.length_c   1.000
_cell.angle_alpha   90.00
_cell.angle_beta   90.00
_cell.angle_gamma   90.00
#
_symmetry.space_group_name_H-M   'P 1'
#
loop_
_entity.id
_entity.type
_entity.pdbx_description
1 polymer ?
#
loop_
_entity_poly.entity_id
_entity_poly.type
_entity_poly.pdbx_seq_one_letter_code
_entity_poly.pdbx_strand_id
1 'polypeptide(L)'
;QEIPCNPCTSVCPQEQIETVDNLITQLPYFKGEEDCIGCGQCVAVCPGLAVTLVDYRKDKDYPSVTFPVELTSEKISVGQKVIVVSDDRELGEFEVNRSRFLKEFPKTLLITVKIPARLAKNAVAIKLQKTTYDEPIDKYQKTYTDDDVIVCRCERVSVGEIRKWIRYGIKDFNELKALTKVGMGACGGKTCTPLINRIFREEGVLPEEVIPGSNRPLFIEVLMSAFARAKVKKGGK
;
A
#
# COMPACT_ATOMS: atom_id res chain seq x y z
N GLN A 1 -8.72 16.98 7.01
CA GLN A 1 -7.70 17.09 8.06
C GLN A 1 -6.58 17.93 7.46
N GLU A 2 -6.17 19.02 8.10
CA GLU A 2 -5.06 19.84 7.58
C GLU A 2 -3.74 19.11 7.81
N ILE A 3 -2.90 19.02 6.78
CA ILE A 3 -1.64 18.27 6.79
C ILE A 3 -0.48 19.26 6.85
N PRO A 4 0.44 19.14 7.82
CA PRO A 4 1.64 19.97 7.84
C PRO A 4 2.48 19.82 6.55
N CYS A 5 2.71 20.92 5.84
CA CYS A 5 3.40 21.04 4.56
C CYS A 5 4.65 21.94 4.61
N ASN A 6 5.30 22.02 5.77
CA ASN A 6 6.52 22.80 6.01
C ASN A 6 7.87 22.03 6.08
N PRO A 7 7.99 20.69 5.90
CA PRO A 7 9.31 20.05 6.00
C PRO A 7 10.37 20.62 5.03
N CYS A 8 9.96 21.05 3.83
CA CYS A 8 10.89 21.60 2.85
C CYS A 8 11.41 23.01 3.22
N THR A 9 10.64 23.79 4.01
CA THR A 9 11.05 25.12 4.46
C THR A 9 12.12 25.01 5.54
N SER A 10 11.99 24.05 6.45
CA SER A 10 12.92 23.87 7.58
C SER A 10 14.29 23.30 7.19
N VAL A 11 14.40 22.64 6.03
CA VAL A 11 15.67 22.02 5.58
C VAL A 11 16.41 22.83 4.53
N CYS A 12 15.84 23.91 4.00
CA CYS A 12 16.49 24.68 2.94
C CYS A 12 17.64 25.53 3.52
N PRO A 13 18.92 25.24 3.21
CA PRO A 13 20.06 25.96 3.79
C PRO A 13 20.22 27.37 3.23
N GLN A 14 19.42 27.74 2.22
CA GLN A 14 19.39 29.07 1.61
C GLN A 14 18.06 29.79 1.88
N GLU A 15 17.19 29.20 2.73
CA GLU A 15 15.91 29.78 3.15
C GLU A 15 15.00 30.22 1.99
N GLN A 16 15.09 29.50 0.85
CA GLN A 16 14.41 29.83 -0.40
C GLN A 16 12.97 29.30 -0.51
N ILE A 17 12.46 28.61 0.51
CA ILE A 17 11.13 28.03 0.50
C ILE A 17 10.39 28.51 1.75
N GLU A 18 9.18 29.03 1.56
CA GLU A 18 8.35 29.60 2.62
C GLU A 18 6.89 29.14 2.47
N THR A 19 6.15 29.05 3.57
CA THR A 19 4.70 28.77 3.56
C THR A 19 3.94 30.09 3.65
N VAL A 20 2.81 30.19 2.95
CA VAL A 20 1.91 31.35 3.04
C VAL A 20 1.52 31.63 4.50
N ASP A 21 1.62 32.89 4.92
CA ASP A 21 1.32 33.37 6.28
C ASP A 21 2.10 32.65 7.42
N ASN A 22 3.22 31.99 7.11
CA ASN A 22 3.96 31.15 8.06
C ASN A 22 3.13 30.05 8.74
N LEU A 23 2.02 29.67 8.11
CA LEU A 23 1.16 28.60 8.58
C LEU A 23 1.68 27.25 8.06
N ILE A 24 1.97 26.34 8.98
CA ILE A 24 2.55 25.03 8.63
C ILE A 24 1.64 24.18 7.73
N THR A 25 0.35 24.49 7.64
CA THR A 25 -0.64 23.76 6.83
C THR A 25 -0.83 24.35 5.44
N GLN A 26 -0.20 25.49 5.14
CA GLN A 26 -0.30 26.15 3.84
C GLN A 26 0.73 25.61 2.84
N LEU A 27 0.45 25.83 1.55
CA LEU A 27 1.34 25.40 0.48
C LEU A 27 2.67 26.17 0.53
N PRO A 28 3.81 25.46 0.49
CA PRO A 28 5.10 26.09 0.36
C PRO A 28 5.30 26.64 -1.06
N TYR A 29 5.95 27.79 -1.17
CA TYR A 29 6.35 28.40 -2.44
C TYR A 29 7.85 28.69 -2.45
N PHE A 30 8.44 28.68 -3.65
CA PHE A 30 9.85 28.99 -3.85
C PHE A 30 10.02 30.49 -4.10
N LYS A 31 10.79 31.18 -3.26
CA LYS A 31 11.00 32.63 -3.32
C LYS A 31 11.92 33.04 -4.47
N GLY A 32 13.02 32.31 -4.66
CA GLY A 32 14.01 32.62 -5.70
C GLY A 32 14.72 33.96 -5.50
N GLU A 33 14.86 34.39 -4.24
CA GLU A 33 15.51 35.63 -3.83
C GLU A 33 17.04 35.49 -3.76
N GLU A 34 17.55 34.27 -3.51
CA GLU A 34 18.99 33.94 -3.45
C GLU A 34 19.35 32.78 -4.39
N ASP A 35 20.66 32.55 -4.56
CA ASP A 35 21.18 31.46 -5.39
C ASP A 35 20.91 30.08 -4.78
N CYS A 36 19.85 29.41 -5.25
CA CYS A 36 19.59 28.01 -4.92
C CYS A 36 20.77 27.13 -5.37
N ILE A 37 21.38 26.43 -4.41
CA ILE A 37 22.52 25.53 -4.69
C ILE A 37 22.13 24.18 -5.30
N GLY A 38 20.83 23.83 -5.28
CA GLY A 38 20.33 22.55 -5.81
C GLY A 38 20.77 21.32 -5.01
N CYS A 39 20.84 21.44 -3.68
CA CYS A 39 21.26 20.34 -2.79
C CYS A 39 20.30 19.14 -2.85
N GLY A 40 19.00 19.39 -3.05
CA GLY A 40 17.95 18.37 -3.11
C GLY A 40 17.37 17.99 -1.75
N GLN A 41 17.72 18.67 -0.66
CA GLN A 41 17.20 18.38 0.69
C GLN A 41 15.68 18.59 0.77
N CYS A 42 15.15 19.64 0.14
CA CYS A 42 13.70 19.89 0.07
C CYS A 42 12.92 18.78 -0.64
N VAL A 43 13.54 18.11 -1.63
CA VAL A 43 12.98 16.97 -2.34
C VAL A 43 13.04 15.72 -1.45
N ALA A 44 14.19 15.46 -0.82
CA ALA A 44 14.42 14.26 -0.03
C ALA A 44 13.64 14.21 1.30
N VAL A 45 13.35 15.36 1.91
CA VAL A 45 12.60 15.41 3.19
C VAL A 45 11.09 15.28 2.99
N CYS A 46 10.57 15.49 1.78
CA CYS A 46 9.15 15.64 1.55
C CYS A 46 8.41 14.30 1.78
N PRO A 47 7.59 14.16 2.83
CA PRO A 47 6.92 12.90 3.12
C PRO A 47 5.83 12.57 2.10
N GLY A 48 5.33 13.59 1.38
CA GLY A 48 4.33 13.43 0.32
C GLY A 48 4.91 13.25 -1.07
N LEU A 49 6.25 13.23 -1.22
CA LEU A 49 6.93 13.15 -2.52
C LEU A 49 6.51 14.23 -3.53
N ALA A 50 6.01 15.37 -3.03
CA ALA A 50 5.35 16.40 -3.80
C ALA A 50 6.31 17.48 -4.35
N VAL A 51 7.56 17.51 -3.86
CA VAL A 51 8.55 18.52 -4.26
C VAL A 51 9.48 17.94 -5.30
N THR A 52 9.56 18.58 -6.47
CA THR A 52 10.58 18.33 -7.51
C THR A 52 11.53 19.51 -7.61
N LEU A 53 12.81 19.25 -7.87
CA LEU A 53 13.81 20.30 -8.08
C LEU A 53 14.16 20.42 -9.56
N VAL A 54 13.88 21.58 -10.15
CA VAL A 54 14.23 21.92 -11.55
C VAL A 54 15.44 22.85 -11.57
N ASP A 55 16.52 22.44 -12.22
CA ASP A 55 17.80 23.18 -12.27
C ASP A 55 18.20 23.52 -13.71
N TYR A 56 18.17 24.81 -14.04
CA TYR A 56 18.50 25.38 -15.36
C TYR A 56 19.96 25.86 -15.47
N ARG A 57 20.77 25.79 -14.40
CA ARG A 57 22.07 26.48 -14.35
C ARG A 57 23.09 25.93 -15.34
N LYS A 58 23.07 24.61 -15.58
CA LYS A 58 24.00 23.94 -16.50
C LYS A 58 23.54 23.95 -17.95
N ASP A 59 22.23 23.93 -18.16
CA ASP A 59 21.61 23.68 -19.47
C ASP A 59 20.20 24.29 -19.45
N LYS A 60 20.01 25.36 -20.22
CA LYS A 60 18.74 26.10 -20.25
C LYS A 60 17.69 25.42 -21.13
N ASP A 61 18.12 24.66 -22.13
CA ASP A 61 17.23 23.97 -23.07
C ASP A 61 16.82 22.60 -22.54
N TYR A 62 17.72 21.93 -21.79
CA TYR A 62 17.50 20.64 -21.14
C TYR A 62 17.86 20.68 -19.64
N PRO A 63 17.06 21.39 -18.82
CA PRO A 63 17.27 21.44 -17.38
C PRO A 63 17.23 20.05 -16.74
N SER A 64 17.91 19.93 -15.60
CA SER A 64 17.88 18.73 -14.77
C SER A 64 16.68 18.79 -13.83
N VAL A 65 15.83 17.77 -13.84
CA VAL A 65 14.72 17.64 -12.89
C VAL A 65 14.97 16.45 -11.98
N THR A 66 14.90 16.71 -10.67
CA THR A 66 15.13 15.71 -9.62
C THR A 66 13.83 15.34 -8.93
N PHE A 67 13.53 14.05 -8.91
CA PHE A 67 12.34 13.44 -8.34
C PHE A 67 12.69 12.63 -7.09
N PRO A 68 11.83 12.66 -6.05
CA PRO A 68 11.92 11.76 -4.93
C PRO A 68 11.27 10.41 -5.26
N VAL A 69 11.93 9.32 -4.87
CA VAL A 69 11.43 7.95 -5.04
C VAL A 69 11.59 7.19 -3.74
N GLU A 70 10.51 6.59 -3.26
CA GLU A 70 10.48 5.73 -2.06
C GLU A 70 9.83 4.39 -2.36
N LEU A 71 10.01 3.43 -1.45
CA LEU A 71 9.35 2.12 -1.45
C LEU A 71 9.52 1.30 -2.75
N THR A 72 10.58 1.56 -3.52
CA THR A 72 10.91 0.75 -4.69
C THR A 72 11.60 -0.54 -4.27
N SER A 73 11.16 -1.67 -4.83
CA SER A 73 11.82 -2.97 -4.68
C SER A 73 13.16 -3.04 -5.44
N GLU A 74 13.31 -2.20 -6.46
CA GLU A 74 14.49 -2.17 -7.32
C GLU A 74 15.18 -0.80 -7.28
N LYS A 75 16.52 -0.82 -7.27
CA LYS A 75 17.32 0.40 -7.33
C LYS A 75 17.38 0.91 -8.77
N ILE A 76 16.93 2.14 -8.98
CA ILE A 76 17.00 2.80 -10.29
C ILE A 76 18.44 3.26 -10.52
N SER A 77 19.06 2.78 -11.58
CA SER A 77 20.47 3.07 -11.90
C SER A 77 20.61 4.16 -12.96
N VAL A 78 21.78 4.81 -12.98
CA VAL A 78 22.15 5.74 -14.06
C VAL A 78 22.13 4.98 -15.40
N GLY A 79 21.59 5.61 -16.44
CA GLY A 79 21.41 4.99 -17.77
C GLY A 79 20.08 4.25 -17.95
N GLN A 80 19.32 4.00 -16.88
CA GLN A 80 17.98 3.43 -16.99
C GLN A 80 17.01 4.47 -17.56
N LYS A 81 16.06 4.02 -18.40
CA LYS A 81 14.96 4.86 -18.86
C LYS A 81 13.81 4.82 -17.86
N VAL A 82 13.25 5.99 -17.56
CA VAL A 82 12.06 6.15 -16.72
C VAL A 82 11.03 7.00 -17.45
N ILE A 83 9.75 6.75 -17.19
CA ILE A 83 8.68 7.59 -17.74
C ILE A 83 8.49 8.76 -16.78
N VAL A 84 8.54 9.99 -17.30
CA VAL A 84 8.23 11.20 -16.52
C VAL A 84 6.78 11.58 -16.78
N VAL A 85 6.05 11.98 -15.73
CA VAL A 85 4.62 12.28 -15.79
C VAL A 85 4.30 13.68 -15.26
N SER A 86 3.24 14.28 -15.78
CA SER A 86 2.53 15.41 -15.17
C SER A 86 1.31 14.90 -14.40
N ASP A 87 0.48 15.82 -13.90
CA ASP A 87 -0.74 15.50 -13.16
C ASP A 87 -1.73 14.63 -13.94
N ASP A 88 -1.74 14.74 -15.27
CA ASP A 88 -2.78 14.20 -16.13
C ASP A 88 -2.26 13.29 -17.26
N ARG A 89 -0.96 13.29 -17.55
CA ARG A 89 -0.40 12.55 -18.70
C ARG A 89 1.08 12.18 -18.54
N GLU A 90 1.52 11.29 -19.41
CA GLU A 90 2.95 11.01 -19.60
C GLU A 90 3.61 12.10 -20.44
N LEU A 91 4.76 12.60 -19.99
CA LEU A 91 5.56 13.62 -20.70
C LEU A 91 6.60 12.99 -21.64
N GLY A 92 7.00 11.74 -21.37
CA GLY A 92 7.91 10.96 -22.21
C GLY A 92 8.83 10.05 -21.39
N GLU A 93 9.60 9.22 -22.11
CA GLU A 93 10.68 8.41 -21.53
C GLU A 93 12.00 9.18 -21.55
N PHE A 94 12.70 9.23 -20.42
CA PHE A 94 13.96 9.93 -20.24
C PHE A 94 15.00 9.07 -19.52
N GLU A 95 16.28 9.28 -19.85
CA GLU A 95 17.39 8.56 -19.25
C GLU A 95 17.80 9.18 -17.91
N VAL A 96 18.00 8.34 -16.90
CA VAL A 96 18.48 8.75 -15.58
C VAL A 96 19.94 9.17 -15.66
N ASN A 97 20.21 10.46 -15.47
CA ASN A 97 21.57 11.00 -15.43
C ASN A 97 22.20 10.91 -14.03
N ARG A 98 21.38 10.88 -12.98
CA ARG A 98 21.87 10.79 -11.60
C ARG A 98 20.92 9.99 -10.73
N SER A 99 21.49 9.12 -9.90
CA SER A 99 20.76 8.35 -8.90
C SER A 99 21.57 8.38 -7.60
N ARG A 100 21.01 8.94 -6.53
CA ARG A 100 21.74 9.10 -5.25
C ARG A 100 20.79 9.19 -4.05
N PHE A 101 21.31 8.83 -2.89
CA PHE A 101 20.74 9.21 -1.60
C PHE A 101 21.49 10.42 -1.04
N LEU A 102 20.82 11.20 -0.19
CA LEU A 102 21.51 12.17 0.68
C LEU A 102 21.86 11.50 2.01
N LYS A 103 22.96 11.91 2.64
CA LYS A 103 23.44 11.29 3.89
C LYS A 103 22.40 11.42 5.01
N GLU A 104 21.75 12.57 5.08
CA GLU A 104 20.70 12.90 6.05
C GLU A 104 19.36 12.20 5.74
N PHE A 105 19.15 11.81 4.47
CA PHE A 105 17.89 11.21 3.99
C PHE A 105 18.17 9.88 3.24
N PRO A 106 18.54 8.81 3.96
CA PRO A 106 18.99 7.56 3.35
C PRO A 106 17.86 6.68 2.79
N LYS A 107 16.59 7.07 2.99
CA LYS A 107 15.41 6.28 2.58
C LYS A 107 14.73 6.79 1.31
N THR A 108 15.08 8.00 0.87
CA THR A 108 14.47 8.67 -0.29
C THR A 108 15.50 8.75 -1.39
N LEU A 109 15.30 8.00 -2.47
CA LEU A 109 16.19 7.97 -3.62
C LEU A 109 15.90 9.19 -4.50
N LEU A 110 16.93 9.99 -4.78
CA LEU A 110 16.83 11.12 -5.70
C LEU A 110 17.25 10.70 -7.09
N ILE A 111 16.30 10.77 -8.02
CA ILE A 111 16.51 10.48 -9.44
C ILE A 111 16.49 11.77 -10.23
N THR A 112 17.57 12.05 -10.95
CA THR A 112 17.68 13.22 -11.82
C THR A 112 17.72 12.79 -13.28
N VAL A 113 16.89 13.44 -14.09
CA VAL A 113 16.83 13.30 -15.56
C VAL A 113 16.97 14.67 -16.21
N LYS A 114 17.50 14.71 -17.42
CA LYS A 114 17.44 15.89 -18.30
C LYS A 114 16.19 15.83 -19.16
N ILE A 115 15.39 16.88 -19.14
CA ILE A 115 14.16 16.99 -19.95
C ILE A 115 14.07 18.35 -20.63
N PRO A 116 13.39 18.47 -21.79
CA PRO A 116 13.19 19.75 -22.47
C PRO A 116 12.58 20.81 -21.54
N ALA A 117 13.07 22.05 -21.61
CA ALA A 117 12.64 23.17 -20.76
C ALA A 117 11.12 23.40 -20.78
N ARG A 118 10.48 23.19 -21.94
CA ARG A 118 9.02 23.28 -22.11
C ARG A 118 8.21 22.29 -21.26
N LEU A 119 8.84 21.19 -20.82
CA LEU A 119 8.21 20.14 -19.99
C LEU A 119 8.61 20.26 -18.51
N ALA A 120 9.71 20.94 -18.21
CA ALA A 120 10.38 20.86 -16.92
C ALA A 120 9.52 21.32 -15.73
N LYS A 121 8.70 22.37 -15.91
CA LYS A 121 7.80 22.87 -14.85
C LYS A 121 6.58 21.99 -14.60
N ASN A 122 6.21 21.13 -15.55
CA ASN A 122 5.04 20.26 -15.45
C ASN A 122 5.41 18.83 -15.07
N ALA A 123 6.71 18.55 -14.86
CA ALA A 123 7.19 17.23 -14.54
C ALA A 123 7.09 17.00 -13.03
N VAL A 124 6.13 16.17 -12.62
CA VAL A 124 5.72 16.00 -11.21
C VAL A 124 6.30 14.74 -10.61
N ALA A 125 6.33 13.63 -11.34
CA ALA A 125 6.80 12.35 -10.84
C ALA A 125 7.45 11.48 -11.93
N ILE A 126 8.00 10.35 -11.50
CA ILE A 126 8.42 9.27 -12.40
C ILE A 126 7.54 8.05 -12.21
N LYS A 127 7.37 7.31 -13.30
CA LYS A 127 6.63 6.06 -13.37
C LYS A 127 7.61 4.95 -13.75
N LEU A 128 7.74 3.97 -12.87
CA LEU A 128 8.70 2.86 -13.02
C LEU A 128 8.13 1.68 -13.81
N GLN A 129 6.84 1.44 -13.67
CA GLN A 129 6.15 0.38 -14.39
C GLN A 129 5.31 0.98 -15.51
N LYS A 130 5.44 0.42 -16.71
CA LYS A 130 4.48 0.70 -17.78
C LYS A 130 3.10 0.24 -17.29
N THR A 131 2.09 1.10 -17.39
CA THR A 131 0.74 0.64 -17.12
C THR A 131 0.31 -0.20 -18.30
N THR A 132 0.51 -1.51 -18.21
CA THR A 132 -0.30 -2.45 -18.96
C THR A 132 -1.66 -2.43 -18.28
N TYR A 133 -2.56 -1.60 -18.81
CA TYR A 133 -3.98 -1.85 -18.59
C TYR A 133 -4.29 -3.12 -19.37
N ASP A 134 -4.15 -4.26 -18.71
CA ASP A 134 -4.90 -5.43 -19.15
C ASP A 134 -6.36 -5.02 -19.06
N GLU A 135 -7.12 -5.23 -20.14
CA GLU A 135 -8.58 -5.08 -20.06
C GLU A 135 -9.06 -5.84 -18.82
N PRO A 136 -10.02 -5.30 -18.05
CA PRO A 136 -10.57 -6.00 -16.91
C PRO A 136 -10.92 -7.41 -17.37
N ILE A 137 -10.26 -8.43 -16.79
CA ILE A 137 -10.48 -9.79 -17.26
C ILE A 137 -11.94 -10.10 -16.95
N ASP A 138 -12.76 -10.30 -18.00
CA ASP A 138 -14.20 -10.61 -17.88
C ASP A 138 -14.47 -11.81 -16.98
N LYS A 139 -13.47 -12.69 -16.84
CA LYS A 139 -13.50 -13.86 -15.96
C LYS A 139 -12.42 -13.74 -14.91
N TYR A 140 -12.85 -13.60 -13.65
CA TYR A 140 -12.04 -13.87 -12.48
C TYR A 140 -11.22 -15.15 -12.70
N GLN A 141 -9.89 -15.03 -12.71
CA GLN A 141 -9.00 -16.17 -12.87
C GLN A 141 -9.15 -17.03 -11.62
N LYS A 142 -10.02 -18.04 -11.72
CA LYS A 142 -10.40 -18.96 -10.65
C LYS A 142 -9.27 -19.97 -10.46
N THR A 143 -8.14 -19.53 -9.91
CA THR A 143 -7.21 -20.50 -9.32
C THR A 143 -7.92 -21.07 -8.11
N TYR A 144 -8.41 -22.30 -8.25
CA TYR A 144 -8.98 -23.07 -7.15
C TYR A 144 -7.94 -23.14 -6.03
N THR A 145 -8.40 -23.00 -4.78
CA THR A 145 -7.50 -23.24 -3.66
C THR A 145 -7.20 -24.73 -3.60
N ASP A 146 -5.92 -25.09 -3.47
CA ASP A 146 -5.47 -26.49 -3.42
C ASP A 146 -6.11 -27.24 -2.23
N ASP A 147 -6.40 -28.53 -2.42
CA ASP A 147 -7.17 -29.34 -1.47
C ASP A 147 -6.44 -29.58 -0.13
N ASP A 148 -5.12 -29.57 -0.13
CA ASP A 148 -4.27 -29.79 1.05
C ASP A 148 -4.12 -28.54 1.93
N VAL A 149 -4.51 -27.37 1.44
CA VAL A 149 -4.46 -26.12 2.20
C VAL A 149 -5.36 -26.21 3.43
N ILE A 150 -4.79 -25.91 4.60
CA ILE A 150 -5.54 -25.87 5.86
C ILE A 150 -6.32 -24.56 5.96
N VAL A 151 -7.65 -24.65 5.88
CA VAL A 151 -8.55 -23.49 5.97
C VAL A 151 -8.91 -23.16 7.42
N CYS A 152 -9.09 -24.14 8.29
CA CYS A 152 -9.32 -23.92 9.72
C CYS A 152 -8.12 -24.38 10.53
N ARG A 153 -7.30 -23.41 10.98
CA ARG A 153 -6.08 -23.72 11.72
C ARG A 153 -6.33 -24.36 13.09
N CYS A 154 -7.42 -24.00 13.76
CA CYS A 154 -7.75 -24.53 15.09
C CYS A 154 -8.08 -26.02 15.04
N GLU A 155 -8.94 -26.41 14.10
CA GLU A 155 -9.43 -27.80 13.97
C GLU A 155 -8.67 -28.59 12.91
N ARG A 156 -7.69 -27.97 12.25
CA ARG A 156 -6.85 -28.53 11.18
C ARG A 156 -7.64 -29.10 10.00
N VAL A 157 -8.72 -28.42 9.63
CA VAL A 157 -9.57 -28.80 8.49
C VAL A 157 -9.00 -28.25 7.19
N SER A 158 -8.89 -29.08 6.15
CA SER A 158 -8.40 -28.69 4.82
C SER A 158 -9.51 -28.18 3.89
N VAL A 159 -9.11 -27.54 2.79
CA VAL A 159 -10.03 -27.14 1.70
C VAL A 159 -10.72 -28.37 1.12
N GLY A 160 -9.97 -29.44 0.86
CA GLY A 160 -10.51 -30.66 0.26
C GLY A 160 -11.58 -31.33 1.12
N GLU A 161 -11.44 -31.30 2.45
CA GLU A 161 -12.46 -31.80 3.37
C GLU A 161 -13.77 -31.01 3.27
N ILE A 162 -13.68 -29.69 3.21
CA ILE A 162 -14.87 -28.83 3.07
C ILE A 162 -15.51 -29.00 1.69
N ARG A 163 -14.69 -28.99 0.64
CA ARG A 163 -15.10 -29.16 -0.75
C ARG A 163 -15.85 -30.47 -0.96
N LYS A 164 -15.38 -31.57 -0.35
CA LYS A 164 -16.08 -32.86 -0.36
C LYS A 164 -17.55 -32.74 0.10
N TRP A 165 -17.79 -32.03 1.19
CA TRP A 165 -19.13 -31.86 1.75
C TRP A 165 -20.00 -30.90 0.94
N ILE A 166 -19.41 -29.83 0.40
CA ILE A 166 -20.12 -28.90 -0.50
C ILE A 166 -20.58 -29.63 -1.77
N ARG A 167 -19.71 -30.47 -2.36
CA ARG A 167 -20.06 -31.32 -3.51
C ARG A 167 -21.12 -32.37 -3.20
N TYR A 168 -21.22 -32.80 -1.94
CA TYR A 168 -22.31 -33.66 -1.47
C TYR A 168 -23.65 -32.92 -1.34
N GLY A 169 -23.66 -31.60 -1.54
CA GLY A 169 -24.86 -30.76 -1.56
C GLY A 169 -25.06 -29.93 -0.29
N ILE A 170 -24.11 -29.95 0.65
CA ILE A 170 -24.20 -29.15 1.88
C ILE A 170 -24.01 -27.68 1.54
N LYS A 171 -24.98 -26.85 1.95
CA LYS A 171 -24.96 -25.38 1.81
C LYS A 171 -25.13 -24.65 3.14
N ASP A 172 -25.33 -25.38 4.25
CA ASP A 172 -25.44 -24.82 5.59
C ASP A 172 -24.12 -24.89 6.34
N PHE A 173 -23.65 -23.73 6.81
CA PHE A 173 -22.42 -23.63 7.60
C PHE A 173 -22.51 -24.39 8.92
N ASN A 174 -23.69 -24.50 9.55
CA ASN A 174 -23.89 -25.25 10.79
C ASN A 174 -23.80 -26.77 10.56
N GLU A 175 -24.27 -27.27 9.41
CA GLU A 175 -24.06 -28.67 9.01
C GLU A 175 -22.58 -28.95 8.77
N LEU A 176 -21.90 -28.05 8.04
CA LEU A 176 -20.47 -28.15 7.78
C LEU A 176 -19.67 -28.12 9.09
N LYS A 177 -20.03 -27.24 10.04
CA LYS A 177 -19.51 -27.20 11.42
C LYS A 177 -19.69 -28.54 12.11
N ALA A 178 -20.89 -29.13 12.08
CA ALA A 178 -21.17 -30.39 12.76
C ALA A 178 -20.34 -31.56 12.20
N LEU A 179 -20.10 -31.58 10.88
CA LEU A 179 -19.40 -32.67 10.20
C LEU A 179 -17.88 -32.56 10.27
N THR A 180 -17.35 -31.34 10.20
CA THR A 180 -15.89 -31.10 10.07
C THR A 180 -15.27 -30.41 11.29
N LYS A 181 -16.10 -29.93 12.22
CA LYS A 181 -15.73 -29.02 13.32
C LYS A 181 -15.27 -27.63 12.88
N VAL A 182 -15.31 -27.31 11.60
CA VAL A 182 -14.79 -26.04 11.08
C VAL A 182 -15.35 -24.82 11.83
N GLY A 183 -14.49 -23.92 12.29
CA GLY A 183 -14.90 -22.72 13.03
C GLY A 183 -15.32 -22.95 14.48
N MET A 184 -15.13 -24.14 15.04
CA MET A 184 -15.41 -24.45 16.46
C MET A 184 -14.24 -24.18 17.41
N GLY A 185 -13.04 -23.90 16.90
CA GLY A 185 -11.90 -23.59 17.76
C GLY A 185 -11.98 -22.19 18.41
N ALA A 186 -11.00 -21.86 19.24
CA ALA A 186 -10.93 -20.61 20.02
C ALA A 186 -11.13 -19.31 19.20
N CYS A 187 -10.78 -19.33 17.91
CA CYS A 187 -11.00 -18.20 17.02
C CYS A 187 -12.50 -17.95 16.71
N GLY A 188 -13.39 -18.92 16.94
CA GLY A 188 -14.83 -18.84 16.68
C GLY A 188 -15.18 -18.66 15.20
N GLY A 189 -14.33 -19.14 14.28
CA GLY A 189 -14.55 -19.04 12.84
C GLY A 189 -14.14 -17.72 12.18
N LYS A 190 -13.64 -16.73 12.94
CA LYS A 190 -13.29 -15.39 12.42
C LYS A 190 -12.32 -15.42 11.23
N THR A 191 -11.42 -16.39 11.20
CA THR A 191 -10.41 -16.52 10.14
C THR A 191 -10.89 -17.40 8.99
N CYS A 192 -11.53 -18.53 9.29
CA CYS A 192 -11.90 -19.52 8.27
C CYS A 192 -13.25 -19.24 7.59
N THR A 193 -14.22 -18.59 8.24
CA THR A 193 -15.54 -18.29 7.63
C THR A 193 -15.46 -17.55 6.29
N PRO A 194 -14.71 -16.45 6.12
CA PRO A 194 -14.60 -15.80 4.80
C PRO A 194 -13.94 -16.68 3.75
N LEU A 195 -12.97 -17.51 4.16
CA LEU A 195 -12.31 -18.46 3.27
C LEU A 195 -13.27 -19.58 2.83
N ILE A 196 -14.12 -20.07 3.73
CA ILE A 196 -15.13 -21.08 3.42
C ILE A 196 -16.19 -20.53 2.47
N ASN A 197 -16.63 -19.28 2.68
CA ASN A 197 -17.54 -18.61 1.75
C ASN A 197 -16.91 -18.47 0.35
N ARG A 198 -15.59 -18.27 0.28
CA ARG A 198 -14.86 -18.35 -1.00
C ARG A 198 -14.88 -19.77 -1.56
N ILE A 199 -14.67 -20.81 -0.77
CA ILE A 199 -14.74 -22.22 -1.25
C ILE A 199 -16.13 -22.55 -1.79
N PHE A 200 -17.21 -22.09 -1.15
CA PHE A 200 -18.57 -22.21 -1.69
C PHE A 200 -18.70 -21.61 -3.08
N ARG A 201 -18.19 -20.38 -3.29
CA ARG A 201 -18.15 -19.73 -4.61
C ARG A 201 -17.25 -20.49 -5.60
N GLU A 202 -16.15 -21.06 -5.12
CA GLU A 202 -15.28 -21.91 -5.94
C GLU A 202 -16.00 -23.17 -6.43
N GLU A 203 -16.89 -23.75 -5.63
CA GLU A 203 -17.76 -24.86 -6.04
C GLU A 203 -19.03 -24.42 -6.80
N GLY A 204 -19.18 -23.12 -7.10
CA GLY A 204 -20.28 -22.59 -7.89
C GLY A 204 -21.57 -22.36 -7.10
N VAL A 205 -21.52 -22.39 -5.77
CA VAL A 205 -22.67 -22.06 -4.92
C VAL A 205 -22.79 -20.54 -4.83
N LEU A 206 -23.95 -20.00 -5.21
CA LEU A 206 -24.21 -18.57 -5.11
C LEU A 206 -24.24 -18.14 -3.63
N PRO A 207 -23.76 -16.93 -3.28
CA PRO A 207 -23.74 -16.47 -1.88
C PRO A 207 -25.10 -16.50 -1.19
N GLU A 208 -26.18 -16.31 -1.94
CA GLU A 208 -27.57 -16.31 -1.48
C GLU A 208 -28.06 -17.71 -1.08
N GLU A 209 -27.46 -18.76 -1.64
CA GLU A 209 -27.81 -20.15 -1.34
C GLU A 209 -27.10 -20.68 -0.08
N VAL A 210 -26.10 -19.96 0.42
CA VAL A 210 -25.32 -20.37 1.61
C VAL A 210 -26.04 -19.93 2.87
N ILE A 211 -26.43 -20.88 3.71
CA ILE A 211 -27.02 -20.57 5.02
C ILE A 211 -25.89 -20.23 6.00
N PRO A 212 -25.88 -19.01 6.57
CA PRO A 212 -24.79 -18.58 7.44
C PRO A 212 -24.80 -19.30 8.79
N GLY A 213 -23.62 -19.44 9.39
CA GLY A 213 -23.49 -20.02 10.71
C GLY A 213 -24.13 -19.16 11.79
N SER A 214 -24.64 -19.79 12.84
CA SER A 214 -25.16 -19.07 14.01
C SER A 214 -24.05 -18.29 14.73
N ASN A 215 -24.32 -17.02 15.03
CA ASN A 215 -23.46 -16.17 15.84
C ASN A 215 -23.77 -16.37 17.32
N ARG A 216 -22.73 -16.57 18.14
CA ARG A 216 -22.84 -16.73 19.59
C ARG A 216 -22.46 -15.41 20.30
N PRO A 217 -23.06 -15.11 21.47
CA PRO A 217 -22.90 -13.80 22.11
C PRO A 217 -21.47 -13.41 22.49
N LEU A 218 -20.62 -14.39 22.81
CA LEU A 218 -19.23 -14.12 23.21
C LEU A 218 -18.33 -14.05 21.97
N PHE A 219 -17.77 -12.88 21.74
CA PHE A 219 -16.83 -12.65 20.64
C PHE A 219 -15.46 -13.32 20.89
N ILE A 220 -15.03 -13.41 22.15
CA ILE A 220 -13.78 -14.07 22.56
C ILE A 220 -14.06 -15.02 23.72
N GLU A 221 -13.12 -15.92 23.98
CA GLU A 221 -13.12 -16.72 25.19
C GLU A 221 -13.01 -15.80 26.41
N VAL A 222 -13.88 -16.01 27.39
CA VAL A 222 -13.92 -15.25 28.64
C VAL A 222 -13.86 -16.24 29.79
N LEU A 223 -13.01 -15.96 30.77
CA LEU A 223 -12.91 -16.79 31.97
C LEU A 223 -14.25 -16.85 32.70
N MET A 224 -14.63 -18.04 33.18
CA MET A 224 -15.87 -18.25 33.92
C MET A 224 -15.98 -17.33 35.16
N SER A 225 -14.84 -17.00 35.77
CA SER A 225 -14.76 -16.08 36.92
C SER A 225 -15.35 -14.70 36.64
N ALA A 226 -15.25 -14.22 35.39
CA ALA A 226 -15.83 -12.94 34.97
C ALA A 226 -17.36 -12.95 35.07
N PHE A 227 -18.01 -14.10 34.80
CA PHE A 227 -19.46 -14.25 34.93
C PHE A 227 -19.88 -14.56 36.36
N ALA A 228 -19.10 -15.38 37.08
CA ALA A 228 -19.40 -15.82 38.45
C ALA A 228 -19.16 -14.73 39.52
N ARG A 229 -18.67 -13.54 39.15
CA ARG A 229 -18.20 -12.49 40.07
C ARG A 229 -17.19 -13.00 41.10
N ALA A 230 -16.47 -14.07 40.77
CA ALA A 230 -15.49 -14.67 41.65
C ALA A 230 -14.23 -13.80 41.67
N LYS A 231 -13.71 -13.48 42.87
CA LYS A 231 -12.44 -12.76 43.00
C LYS A 231 -11.32 -13.61 42.39
N VAL A 232 -10.74 -13.14 41.29
CA VAL A 232 -9.56 -13.77 40.69
C VAL A 232 -8.41 -13.66 41.68
N LYS A 233 -7.92 -14.78 42.21
CA LYS A 233 -6.67 -14.80 42.99
C LYS A 233 -5.55 -14.36 42.05
N LYS A 234 -4.88 -13.24 42.35
CA LYS A 234 -3.67 -12.82 41.63
C LYS A 234 -2.63 -13.95 41.68
N GLY A 235 -2.33 -14.57 40.53
CA GLY A 235 -1.20 -15.49 40.38
C GLY A 235 -1.50 -16.97 40.07
N GLY A 236 -2.75 -17.37 39.88
CA GLY A 236 -3.06 -18.71 39.36
C GLY A 236 -3.11 -18.71 37.83
N LYS A 237 -2.24 -19.49 37.19
CA LYS A 237 -2.36 -19.82 35.76
C LYS A 237 -3.70 -20.46 35.46
#